data_AF-A0A7S4QM72-F1
#
_entry.id   AF-A0A7S4QM72-F1
#
_cell.length_a   1.000
_cell.length_b   1.000
_cell.length_c   1.000
_cell.angle_alpha   90.00
_cell.angle_beta   90.00
_cell.angle_gamma   90.00
#
_symmetry.space_group_name_H-M   'P 1'
#
loop_
_entity.id
_entity.type
_entity.pdbx_description
1 polymer ?
#
loop_
_entity_poly.entity_id
_entity_poly.type
_entity_poly.pdbx_seq_one_letter_code
_entity_poly.pdbx_strand_id
1 'polypeptide(L)'
;VSDSLQPLCRPRAAAFRLDARAPLKMTDGFNVNSCVDKEFHTKSFHDIADASVSALEGIGPVATGIFEDGLCVKNTVKTVRDLGTWRYYRLARALRDLKDTEVKGKREEHCEASLRAGLNKAWASKSLEEICAAPLSAFYGLSIEADRRFAKAPLHITSIEKLGECKYCRWASAIVTLADLAEEDAKVVKANKALEVAEAAKKAALEAQANAEEVAAAAKAALAEEEHQKEEAAVKAEKEAEDKAKAAQQALAEAMEKLNKMEAEKDLAEKKRKEEEQKRRVAERQAALEAQERKGKELEARFRKIFKEIDYNCDGFLSHTELKKYVASKDAAARLKLGIGRWQDFLAEADTDGDGKVNEEEFVSHFTRTNLDPVKCYGALFDAIDCYGNGFITVGEFNEYQWYKNPNLFRLLGVSNWTQFVGTVDVDGDGTISRDEFIAHYTSMANSGKILAFSDEATGEPAAKRARM
;
A
#
# COMPACT_ATOMS: atom_id res chain seq x y z
N VAL A 1 19.90 10.24 60.08
CA VAL A 1 18.71 10.07 59.24
C VAL A 1 19.14 10.29 57.81
N SER A 2 19.39 9.18 57.15
CA SER A 2 19.68 9.04 55.72
C SER A 2 18.49 9.52 54.91
N ASP A 3 18.70 10.41 53.93
CA ASP A 3 17.85 10.40 52.73
C ASP A 3 18.62 10.85 51.48
N SER A 4 19.17 9.83 50.82
CA SER A 4 19.12 9.55 49.38
C SER A 4 18.57 10.64 48.44
N LEU A 5 19.48 11.34 47.75
CA LEU A 5 19.22 11.89 46.41
C LEU A 5 19.97 11.04 45.39
N GLN A 6 19.24 10.15 44.71
CA GLN A 6 19.72 9.39 43.56
C GLN A 6 19.84 10.29 42.33
N PRO A 7 20.87 10.14 41.48
CA PRO A 7 20.95 10.85 40.21
C PRO A 7 19.97 10.24 39.19
N LEU A 8 19.23 11.13 38.52
CA LEU A 8 18.28 10.84 37.44
C LEU A 8 18.92 9.94 36.36
N CYS A 9 18.30 8.79 36.14
CA CYS A 9 18.60 7.84 35.07
C CYS A 9 18.60 8.53 33.69
N ARG A 10 19.72 8.48 32.98
CA ARG A 10 19.76 8.66 31.53
C ARG A 10 18.97 7.53 30.86
N PRO A 11 18.18 7.79 29.80
CA PRO A 11 17.55 6.72 29.04
C PRO A 11 18.64 5.87 28.39
N ARG A 12 18.68 4.60 28.79
CA ARG A 12 19.59 3.60 28.25
C ARG A 12 19.13 3.30 26.83
N ALA A 13 19.88 3.75 25.83
CA ALA A 13 19.70 3.33 24.44
C ALA A 13 19.76 1.79 24.42
N ALA A 14 18.62 1.15 24.22
CA ALA A 14 18.54 -0.28 23.98
C ALA A 14 19.15 -0.52 22.59
N ALA A 15 20.46 -0.73 22.55
CA ALA A 15 21.12 -1.31 21.40
C ALA A 15 20.44 -2.67 21.15
N PHE A 16 19.60 -2.73 20.13
CA PHE A 16 18.96 -3.94 19.65
C PHE A 16 20.07 -4.83 19.08
N ARG A 17 20.71 -5.63 19.94
CA ARG A 17 21.55 -6.73 19.48
C ARG A 17 20.60 -7.76 18.88
N LEU A 18 20.63 -7.87 17.56
CA LEU A 18 20.19 -9.08 16.87
C LEU A 18 21.11 -10.21 17.37
N ASP A 19 20.75 -10.86 18.48
CA ASP A 19 21.39 -12.10 18.89
C ASP A 19 21.22 -13.07 17.72
N ALA A 20 22.35 -13.52 17.18
CA ALA A 20 22.42 -14.53 16.13
C ALA A 20 21.67 -15.77 16.62
N ARG A 21 20.42 -15.91 16.18
CA ARG A 21 19.56 -17.04 16.48
C ARG A 21 20.28 -18.28 15.98
N ALA A 22 20.57 -19.22 16.89
CA ALA A 22 21.08 -20.53 16.53
C ALA A 22 20.19 -21.14 15.42
N PRO A 23 20.76 -21.84 14.42
CA PRO A 23 19.98 -22.43 13.35
C PRO A 23 18.96 -23.39 13.98
N LEU A 24 17.68 -23.08 13.81
CA LEU A 24 16.59 -23.97 14.20
C LEU A 24 16.84 -25.30 13.47
N LYS A 25 16.97 -26.39 14.24
CA LYS A 25 16.97 -27.74 13.67
C LYS A 25 15.66 -27.89 12.91
N MET A 26 15.72 -28.04 11.59
CA MET A 26 14.56 -28.27 10.73
C MET A 26 13.90 -29.60 11.09
N THR A 27 13.04 -29.60 12.10
CA THR A 27 11.95 -30.59 12.21
C THR A 27 10.68 -29.86 11.75
N ASP A 28 10.70 -29.45 10.48
CA ASP A 28 9.80 -28.43 9.93
C ASP A 28 8.48 -29.02 9.45
N GLY A 29 7.69 -29.54 10.39
CA GLY A 29 6.26 -29.74 10.18
C GLY A 29 5.50 -28.54 10.75
N PHE A 30 4.80 -27.77 9.90
CA PHE A 30 3.86 -26.78 10.40
C PHE A 30 2.67 -27.49 11.04
N ASN A 31 2.27 -27.10 12.26
CA ASN A 31 1.11 -27.69 12.93
C ASN A 31 -0.21 -27.16 12.35
N VAL A 32 -0.49 -27.55 11.11
CA VAL A 32 -1.76 -27.32 10.41
C VAL A 32 -2.60 -28.60 10.33
N ASN A 33 -2.35 -29.52 11.25
CA ASN A 33 -2.90 -30.88 11.27
C ASN A 33 -4.43 -30.95 11.25
N SER A 34 -5.11 -29.88 11.66
CA SER A 34 -6.58 -29.78 11.62
C SER A 34 -7.16 -29.27 10.29
N CYS A 35 -6.31 -28.89 9.33
CA CYS A 35 -6.76 -28.47 7.99
C CYS A 35 -6.46 -29.51 6.92
N VAL A 36 -5.53 -30.43 7.17
CA VAL A 36 -5.05 -31.43 6.23
C VAL A 36 -5.16 -32.85 6.78
N ASP A 37 -5.35 -33.83 5.90
CA ASP A 37 -5.36 -35.25 6.26
C ASP A 37 -4.00 -35.68 6.85
N LYS A 38 -4.01 -36.76 7.63
CA LYS A 38 -2.85 -37.29 8.38
C LYS A 38 -1.64 -37.54 7.50
N GLU A 39 -1.84 -37.94 6.25
CA GLU A 39 -0.77 -38.17 5.27
C GLU A 39 0.02 -36.88 4.92
N PHE A 40 -0.58 -35.71 5.14
CA PHE A 40 -0.04 -34.41 4.78
C PHE A 40 0.49 -33.61 5.99
N HIS A 41 0.40 -34.14 7.23
CA HIS A 41 0.86 -33.46 8.45
C HIS A 41 2.36 -33.12 8.47
N THR A 42 3.16 -33.81 7.67
CA THR A 42 4.62 -33.62 7.58
C THR A 42 5.08 -33.08 6.23
N LYS A 43 4.14 -32.75 5.34
CA LYS A 43 4.42 -32.30 3.98
C LYS A 43 4.63 -30.78 3.95
N SER A 44 5.39 -30.31 2.96
CA SER A 44 5.57 -28.87 2.78
C SER A 44 4.28 -28.22 2.27
N PHE A 45 4.13 -26.90 2.45
CA PHE A 45 2.98 -26.19 1.88
C PHE A 45 2.89 -26.30 0.35
N HIS A 46 4.03 -26.47 -0.34
CA HIS A 46 4.05 -26.75 -1.78
C HIS A 46 3.43 -28.11 -2.10
N ASP A 47 3.88 -29.17 -1.41
CA ASP A 47 3.36 -30.52 -1.61
C ASP A 47 1.86 -30.59 -1.30
N ILE A 48 1.41 -29.87 -0.27
CA ILE A 48 -0.01 -29.78 0.11
C ILE A 48 -0.80 -28.99 -0.94
N ALA A 49 -0.26 -27.87 -1.44
CA ALA A 49 -0.91 -27.06 -2.46
C ALA A 49 -1.11 -27.83 -3.77
N ASP A 50 -0.11 -28.62 -4.17
CA ASP A 50 -0.14 -29.37 -5.43
C ASP A 50 -0.87 -30.72 -5.29
N ALA A 51 -1.18 -31.15 -4.07
CA ALA A 51 -2.00 -32.32 -3.80
C ALA A 51 -3.46 -32.12 -4.24
N SER A 52 -4.18 -33.24 -4.38
CA SER A 52 -5.61 -33.23 -4.67
C SER A 52 -6.39 -32.53 -3.55
N VAL A 53 -7.55 -31.96 -3.87
CA VAL A 53 -8.45 -31.33 -2.88
C VAL A 53 -8.76 -32.26 -1.70
N SER A 54 -8.77 -33.59 -1.92
CA SER A 54 -8.96 -34.59 -0.86
C SER A 54 -7.91 -34.55 0.25
N ALA A 55 -6.78 -33.86 0.05
CA ALA A 55 -5.77 -33.62 1.08
C ALA A 55 -6.28 -32.75 2.24
N LEU A 56 -7.39 -32.02 2.06
CA LEU A 56 -8.01 -31.22 3.13
C LEU A 56 -8.90 -32.08 4.04
N GLU A 57 -8.74 -31.94 5.35
CA GLU A 57 -9.49 -32.74 6.31
C GLU A 57 -11.00 -32.45 6.24
N GLY A 58 -11.80 -33.50 6.04
CA GLY A 58 -13.28 -33.43 6.08
C GLY A 58 -13.97 -33.14 4.73
N ILE A 59 -13.22 -32.92 3.65
CA ILE A 59 -13.79 -32.76 2.31
C ILE A 59 -14.09 -34.13 1.65
N GLY A 60 -13.23 -35.13 1.90
CA GLY A 60 -13.34 -36.49 1.38
C GLY A 60 -13.30 -36.61 -0.16
N PRO A 61 -13.36 -37.84 -0.72
CA PRO A 61 -13.34 -38.08 -2.16
C PRO A 61 -14.65 -37.67 -2.86
N VAL A 62 -15.71 -37.37 -2.11
CA VAL A 62 -17.00 -36.93 -2.67
C VAL A 62 -16.92 -35.51 -3.22
N ALA A 63 -16.08 -34.67 -2.61
CA ALA A 63 -16.00 -33.26 -2.97
C ALA A 63 -15.18 -32.99 -4.25
N THR A 64 -14.26 -33.86 -4.65
CA THR A 64 -13.56 -33.71 -5.95
C THR A 64 -14.57 -33.72 -7.11
N GLY A 65 -15.58 -34.59 -7.04
CA GLY A 65 -16.68 -34.61 -8.02
C GLY A 65 -17.65 -33.42 -7.94
N ILE A 66 -17.67 -32.66 -6.83
CA ILE A 66 -18.50 -31.45 -6.71
C ILE A 66 -17.93 -30.31 -7.56
N PHE A 67 -16.61 -30.18 -7.61
CA PHE A 67 -15.93 -29.12 -8.37
C PHE A 67 -15.62 -29.51 -9.83
N GLU A 68 -15.90 -30.75 -10.23
CA GLU A 68 -15.83 -31.20 -11.61
C GLU A 68 -17.12 -30.82 -12.36
N ASP A 69 -17.18 -29.61 -12.94
CA ASP A 69 -18.27 -29.25 -13.84
C ASP A 69 -18.01 -29.84 -15.25
N GLY A 70 -18.70 -30.94 -15.58
CA GLY A 70 -18.56 -31.66 -16.86
C GLY A 70 -18.88 -30.84 -18.12
N LEU A 71 -19.18 -29.55 -17.99
CA LEU A 71 -19.51 -28.62 -19.07
C LEU A 71 -18.43 -27.56 -19.35
N CYS A 72 -17.45 -27.34 -18.47
CA CYS A 72 -16.41 -26.32 -18.68
C CYS A 72 -15.05 -26.73 -18.08
N VAL A 73 -14.15 -27.19 -18.95
CA VAL A 73 -12.76 -27.57 -18.63
C VAL A 73 -11.98 -26.44 -17.92
N LYS A 74 -12.40 -25.18 -18.09
CA LYS A 74 -11.78 -24.00 -17.48
C LYS A 74 -12.06 -23.81 -15.98
N ASN A 75 -13.00 -24.57 -15.41
CA ASN A 75 -13.46 -24.39 -14.01
C ASN A 75 -13.23 -25.61 -13.12
N THR A 76 -12.54 -26.64 -13.62
CA THR A 76 -12.29 -27.88 -12.86
C THR A 76 -11.24 -27.63 -11.78
N VAL A 77 -11.63 -27.82 -10.52
CA VAL A 77 -10.72 -27.74 -9.37
C VAL A 77 -10.21 -29.13 -9.05
N LYS A 78 -8.91 -29.39 -9.25
CA LYS A 78 -8.31 -30.71 -8.99
C LYS A 78 -7.40 -30.69 -7.77
N THR A 79 -6.66 -29.61 -7.61
CA THR A 79 -5.66 -29.43 -6.56
C THR A 79 -6.12 -28.45 -5.49
N VAL A 80 -5.48 -28.50 -4.32
CA VAL A 80 -5.66 -27.47 -3.29
C VAL A 80 -5.30 -26.09 -3.85
N ARG A 81 -4.31 -25.99 -4.74
CA ARG A 81 -3.92 -24.76 -5.43
C ARG A 81 -5.02 -24.22 -6.34
N ASP A 82 -5.68 -25.08 -7.10
CA ASP A 82 -6.83 -24.69 -7.91
C ASP A 82 -7.95 -24.13 -7.02
N LEU A 83 -8.17 -24.74 -5.85
CA LEU A 83 -9.23 -24.34 -4.92
C LEU A 83 -8.92 -22.98 -4.27
N GLY A 84 -7.67 -22.77 -3.86
CA GLY A 84 -7.20 -21.51 -3.27
C GLY A 84 -7.13 -20.35 -4.28
N THR A 85 -6.92 -20.65 -5.56
CA THR A 85 -6.91 -19.66 -6.64
C THR A 85 -8.24 -19.54 -7.38
N TRP A 86 -9.27 -20.26 -6.92
CA TRP A 86 -10.53 -20.38 -7.61
C TRP A 86 -11.28 -19.04 -7.72
N ARG A 87 -11.56 -18.65 -8.97
CA ARG A 87 -12.15 -17.35 -9.31
C ARG A 87 -13.47 -17.07 -8.59
N TYR A 88 -14.40 -18.02 -8.57
CA TYR A 88 -15.73 -17.82 -7.99
C TYR A 88 -15.67 -17.63 -6.48
N TYR A 89 -14.79 -18.38 -5.80
CA TYR A 89 -14.56 -18.18 -4.38
C TYR A 89 -13.94 -16.81 -4.08
N ARG A 90 -12.94 -16.38 -4.86
CA ARG A 90 -12.35 -15.03 -4.70
C ARG A 90 -13.38 -13.92 -4.89
N LEU A 91 -14.24 -14.05 -5.89
CA LEU A 91 -15.35 -13.12 -6.13
C LEU A 91 -16.37 -13.15 -4.97
N ALA A 92 -16.79 -14.33 -4.54
CA ALA A 92 -17.73 -14.49 -3.43
C ALA A 92 -17.20 -13.88 -2.13
N ARG A 93 -15.94 -14.14 -1.80
CA ARG A 93 -15.26 -13.56 -0.63
C ARG A 93 -15.19 -12.04 -0.74
N ALA A 94 -14.77 -11.49 -1.87
CA ALA A 94 -14.66 -10.04 -2.06
C ALA A 94 -16.04 -9.34 -1.98
N LEU A 95 -17.08 -9.94 -2.58
CA LEU A 95 -18.45 -9.43 -2.50
C LEU A 95 -18.95 -9.40 -1.05
N ARG A 96 -18.71 -10.47 -0.29
CA ARG A 96 -19.07 -10.59 1.12
C ARG A 96 -18.31 -9.59 2.00
N ASP A 97 -17.01 -9.39 1.74
CA ASP A 97 -16.18 -8.44 2.48
C ASP A 97 -16.62 -6.98 2.26
N LEU A 98 -17.15 -6.65 1.07
CA LEU A 98 -17.61 -5.30 0.72
C LEU A 98 -19.10 -5.05 0.97
N LYS A 99 -19.89 -6.11 1.23
CA LYS A 99 -21.35 -6.04 1.44
C LYS A 99 -21.75 -4.95 2.44
N ASP A 100 -21.07 -4.89 3.59
CA ASP A 100 -21.39 -3.95 4.68
C ASP A 100 -21.02 -2.49 4.36
N THR A 101 -20.25 -2.26 3.29
CA THR A 101 -19.85 -0.91 2.85
C THR A 101 -20.86 -0.28 1.88
N GLU A 102 -21.85 -1.04 1.41
CA GLU A 102 -22.84 -0.56 0.44
C GLU A 102 -23.83 0.42 1.07
N VAL A 103 -23.91 1.63 0.52
CA VAL A 103 -24.94 2.60 0.91
C VAL A 103 -26.19 2.39 0.04
N LYS A 104 -27.28 1.92 0.67
CA LYS A 104 -28.55 1.62 0.00
C LYS A 104 -29.02 2.78 -0.89
N GLY A 105 -29.33 2.47 -2.16
CA GLY A 105 -29.89 3.41 -3.13
C GLY A 105 -28.92 4.43 -3.71
N LYS A 106 -27.62 4.40 -3.34
CA LYS A 106 -26.59 5.30 -3.89
C LYS A 106 -25.75 4.66 -5.01
N ARG A 107 -26.30 3.69 -5.73
CA ARG A 107 -25.60 3.08 -6.86
C ARG A 107 -25.68 4.02 -8.06
N GLU A 108 -24.54 4.52 -8.51
CA GLU A 108 -24.47 5.35 -9.72
C GLU A 108 -24.75 4.51 -10.97
N GLU A 109 -25.58 5.03 -11.87
CA GLU A 109 -26.07 4.33 -13.07
C GLU A 109 -24.94 4.02 -14.08
N HIS A 110 -23.80 4.69 -13.94
CA HIS A 110 -22.64 4.62 -14.83
C HIS A 110 -21.41 3.96 -14.21
N CYS A 111 -21.51 3.23 -13.08
CA CYS A 111 -20.38 2.45 -12.59
C CYS A 111 -20.01 1.39 -13.64
N GLU A 112 -18.99 1.71 -14.44
CA GLU A 112 -18.51 0.90 -15.56
C GLU A 112 -18.05 -0.48 -15.05
N ALA A 113 -18.88 -1.48 -15.32
CA ALA A 113 -18.50 -2.80 -15.81
C ALA A 113 -17.47 -3.69 -15.06
N SER A 114 -16.90 -3.33 -13.90
CA SER A 114 -15.88 -4.21 -13.26
C SER A 114 -16.47 -5.52 -12.70
N LEU A 115 -17.72 -5.51 -12.21
CA LEU A 115 -18.43 -6.72 -11.73
C LEU A 115 -19.14 -7.51 -12.86
N ARG A 116 -19.27 -6.95 -14.07
CA ARG A 116 -19.97 -7.59 -15.20
C ARG A 116 -19.27 -8.84 -15.73
N ALA A 117 -17.98 -9.02 -15.45
CA ALA A 117 -17.28 -10.25 -15.81
C ALA A 117 -17.70 -11.43 -14.91
N GLY A 118 -18.16 -11.17 -13.68
CA GLY A 118 -18.39 -12.20 -12.65
C GLY A 118 -19.84 -12.69 -12.57
N LEU A 119 -20.82 -11.81 -12.75
CA LEU A 119 -22.25 -12.09 -12.54
C LEU A 119 -23.03 -12.10 -13.86
N ASN A 120 -24.14 -12.82 -13.90
CA ASN A 120 -25.04 -12.83 -15.06
C ASN A 120 -25.85 -11.51 -15.15
N LYS A 121 -26.50 -11.27 -16.31
CA LYS A 121 -27.25 -10.03 -16.58
C LYS A 121 -28.38 -9.76 -15.57
N ALA A 122 -28.99 -10.80 -14.99
CA ALA A 122 -30.11 -10.66 -14.05
C ALA A 122 -29.66 -10.14 -12.67
N TRP A 123 -28.43 -10.46 -12.26
CA TRP A 123 -27.87 -10.09 -10.95
C TRP A 123 -26.93 -8.88 -11.01
N ALA A 124 -26.44 -8.52 -12.20
CA ALA A 124 -25.47 -7.44 -12.36
C ALA A 124 -25.97 -6.06 -11.86
N SER A 125 -27.27 -5.79 -11.84
CA SER A 125 -27.88 -4.54 -11.37
C SER A 125 -28.40 -4.58 -9.93
N LYS A 126 -28.31 -5.73 -9.26
CA LYS A 126 -28.77 -5.93 -7.88
C LYS A 126 -27.77 -5.38 -6.86
N SER A 127 -28.25 -5.10 -5.64
CA SER A 127 -27.41 -4.68 -4.52
C SER A 127 -26.44 -5.80 -4.10
N LEU A 128 -25.32 -5.46 -3.44
CA LEU A 128 -24.39 -6.45 -2.90
C LEU A 128 -25.08 -7.38 -1.88
N GLU A 129 -26.02 -6.86 -1.10
CA GLU A 129 -26.87 -7.65 -0.20
C GLU A 129 -27.65 -8.74 -0.97
N GLU A 130 -28.37 -8.35 -2.03
CA GLU A 130 -29.13 -9.27 -2.87
C GLU A 130 -28.21 -10.26 -3.61
N ILE A 131 -27.05 -9.81 -4.07
CA ILE A 131 -26.07 -10.66 -4.75
C ILE A 131 -25.48 -11.70 -3.79
N CYS A 132 -25.16 -11.34 -2.56
CA CYS A 132 -24.62 -12.28 -1.57
C CYS A 132 -25.64 -13.37 -1.21
N ALA A 133 -26.93 -13.01 -1.15
CA ALA A 133 -28.02 -13.95 -0.92
C ALA A 133 -28.35 -14.84 -2.14
N ALA A 134 -27.82 -14.51 -3.33
CA ALA A 134 -28.11 -15.21 -4.57
C ALA A 134 -27.53 -16.64 -4.60
N PRO A 135 -28.11 -17.56 -5.41
CA PRO A 135 -27.52 -18.87 -5.68
C PRO A 135 -26.24 -18.75 -6.52
N LEU A 136 -25.45 -19.83 -6.60
CA LEU A 136 -24.17 -19.83 -7.33
C LEU A 136 -24.36 -19.63 -8.84
N SER A 137 -25.48 -20.06 -9.41
CA SER A 137 -25.88 -19.79 -10.80
C SER A 137 -26.05 -18.29 -11.13
N ALA A 138 -26.03 -17.41 -10.12
CA ALA A 138 -25.90 -15.97 -10.34
C ALA A 138 -24.53 -15.58 -10.92
N PHE A 139 -23.48 -16.37 -10.66
CA PHE A 139 -22.19 -16.20 -11.31
C PHE A 139 -22.23 -16.62 -12.77
N TYR A 140 -21.63 -15.80 -13.63
CA TYR A 140 -21.47 -16.10 -15.03
C TYR A 140 -20.60 -17.36 -15.22
N GLY A 141 -21.16 -18.35 -15.91
CA GLY A 141 -20.49 -19.63 -16.19
C GLY A 141 -20.77 -20.76 -15.19
N LEU A 142 -21.56 -20.53 -14.14
CA LEU A 142 -22.08 -21.60 -13.28
C LEU A 142 -23.54 -21.93 -13.67
N SER A 143 -23.83 -23.23 -13.81
CA SER A 143 -25.17 -23.72 -14.15
C SER A 143 -26.03 -23.91 -12.90
N ILE A 144 -27.35 -24.04 -13.07
CA ILE A 144 -28.29 -24.39 -11.99
C ILE A 144 -27.94 -25.77 -11.38
N GLU A 145 -27.32 -26.67 -12.16
CA GLU A 145 -26.87 -27.96 -11.64
C GLU A 145 -25.66 -27.82 -10.71
N ALA A 146 -24.88 -26.74 -10.82
CA ALA A 146 -23.88 -26.39 -9.81
C ALA A 146 -24.58 -26.11 -8.46
N ASP A 147 -25.65 -25.33 -8.42
CA ASP A 147 -26.37 -25.03 -7.17
C ASP A 147 -26.77 -26.30 -6.41
N ARG A 148 -27.31 -27.30 -7.14
CA ARG A 148 -27.71 -28.58 -6.56
C ARG A 148 -26.54 -29.40 -6.03
N ARG A 149 -25.38 -29.35 -6.69
CA ARG A 149 -24.18 -30.08 -6.26
C ARG A 149 -23.56 -29.45 -5.02
N PHE A 150 -23.40 -28.14 -5.03
CA PHE A 150 -22.81 -27.38 -3.91
C PHE A 150 -23.70 -27.39 -2.65
N ALA A 151 -25.01 -27.53 -2.80
CA ALA A 151 -25.94 -27.66 -1.67
C ALA A 151 -25.83 -29.00 -0.91
N LYS A 152 -25.24 -30.04 -1.52
CA LYS A 152 -25.09 -31.36 -0.89
C LYS A 152 -23.96 -31.36 0.15
N ALA A 153 -23.99 -32.36 1.05
CA ALA A 153 -22.87 -32.63 1.94
C ALA A 153 -21.61 -32.97 1.12
N PRO A 154 -20.40 -32.56 1.57
CA PRO A 154 -20.08 -31.92 2.85
C PRO A 154 -20.05 -30.39 2.85
N LEU A 155 -20.36 -29.73 1.71
CA LEU A 155 -20.17 -28.27 1.55
C LEU A 155 -21.37 -27.45 2.03
N HIS A 156 -22.61 -27.90 1.78
CA HIS A 156 -23.85 -27.19 2.17
C HIS A 156 -23.92 -25.71 1.72
N ILE A 157 -23.33 -25.41 0.56
CA ILE A 157 -23.27 -24.06 0.01
C ILE A 157 -24.53 -23.83 -0.82
N THR A 158 -25.38 -22.93 -0.34
CA THR A 158 -26.67 -22.57 -0.98
C THR A 158 -26.69 -21.15 -1.53
N SER A 159 -25.70 -20.32 -1.21
CA SER A 159 -25.61 -18.92 -1.62
C SER A 159 -24.17 -18.50 -1.87
N ILE A 160 -24.00 -17.38 -2.57
CA ILE A 160 -22.70 -16.73 -2.79
C ILE A 160 -22.02 -16.41 -1.45
N GLU A 161 -22.78 -15.91 -0.47
CA GLU A 161 -22.27 -15.61 0.87
C GLU A 161 -21.65 -16.85 1.55
N LYS A 162 -22.36 -17.98 1.54
CA LYS A 162 -21.85 -19.25 2.09
C LYS A 162 -20.62 -19.76 1.35
N LEU A 163 -20.51 -19.49 0.04
CA LEU A 163 -19.30 -19.81 -0.70
C LEU A 163 -18.11 -18.98 -0.21
N GLY A 164 -18.33 -17.68 0.05
CA GLY A 164 -17.30 -16.80 0.62
C GLY A 164 -16.81 -17.25 2.00
N GLU A 165 -17.67 -17.92 2.78
CA GLU A 165 -17.35 -18.44 4.11
C GLU A 165 -16.70 -19.83 4.11
N CYS A 166 -16.68 -20.50 2.95
CA CYS A 166 -16.24 -21.88 2.81
C CYS A 166 -14.86 -22.10 3.44
N LYS A 167 -14.82 -22.89 4.53
CA LYS A 167 -13.60 -23.14 5.30
C LYS A 167 -12.50 -23.79 4.46
N TYR A 168 -12.87 -24.69 3.54
CA TYR A 168 -11.92 -25.39 2.68
C TYR A 168 -11.24 -24.45 1.70
N CYS A 169 -12.01 -23.55 1.08
CA CYS A 169 -11.46 -22.53 0.20
C CYS A 169 -10.57 -21.52 0.96
N ARG A 170 -10.93 -21.19 2.21
CA ARG A 170 -10.10 -20.36 3.10
C ARG A 170 -8.76 -21.04 3.42
N TRP A 171 -8.79 -22.31 3.83
CA TRP A 171 -7.57 -23.08 4.10
C TRP A 171 -6.70 -23.20 2.85
N ALA A 172 -7.29 -23.58 1.72
CA ALA A 172 -6.60 -23.68 0.43
C ALA A 172 -5.94 -22.35 0.03
N SER A 173 -6.67 -21.23 0.14
CA SER A 173 -6.11 -19.90 -0.15
C SER A 173 -4.93 -19.57 0.76
N ALA A 174 -5.01 -19.88 2.05
CA ALA A 174 -3.91 -19.63 2.99
C ALA A 174 -2.69 -20.51 2.71
N ILE A 175 -2.90 -21.80 2.43
CA ILE A 175 -1.84 -22.75 2.06
C ILE A 175 -1.11 -22.28 0.81
N VAL A 176 -1.84 -21.85 -0.23
CA VAL A 176 -1.26 -21.32 -1.47
C VAL A 176 -0.44 -20.07 -1.20
N THR A 177 -0.98 -19.11 -0.45
CA THR A 177 -0.24 -17.90 -0.08
C THR A 177 1.04 -18.22 0.67
N LEU A 178 1.02 -19.17 1.61
CA LEU A 178 2.21 -19.59 2.34
C LEU A 178 3.20 -20.35 1.45
N ALA A 179 2.72 -21.17 0.51
CA ALA A 179 3.59 -21.84 -0.45
C ALA A 179 4.31 -20.82 -1.35
N ASP A 180 3.59 -19.84 -1.89
CA ASP A 180 4.15 -18.82 -2.78
C ASP A 180 5.20 -17.97 -2.03
N LEU A 181 4.91 -17.56 -0.79
CA LEU A 181 5.86 -16.83 0.05
C LEU A 181 7.09 -17.69 0.43
N ALA A 182 6.90 -18.98 0.72
CA ALA A 182 8.00 -19.88 1.02
C ALA A 182 8.94 -20.06 -0.19
N GLU A 183 8.41 -20.04 -1.41
CA GLU A 183 9.21 -20.09 -2.64
C GLU A 183 10.07 -18.84 -2.81
N GLU A 184 9.50 -17.67 -2.50
CA GLU A 184 10.23 -16.39 -2.50
C GLU A 184 11.37 -16.42 -1.49
N ASP A 185 11.11 -16.86 -0.25
CA ASP A 185 12.14 -17.00 0.79
C ASP A 185 13.22 -18.03 0.41
N ALA A 186 12.84 -19.16 -0.17
CA ALA A 186 13.78 -20.19 -0.61
C ALA A 186 14.72 -19.69 -1.71
N LYS A 187 14.22 -18.87 -2.64
CA LYS A 187 15.04 -18.21 -3.67
C LYS A 187 16.07 -17.28 -3.03
N VAL A 188 15.67 -16.50 -2.02
CA VAL A 188 16.57 -15.59 -1.28
C VAL A 188 17.64 -16.38 -0.52
N VAL A 189 17.26 -17.44 0.18
CA VAL A 189 18.21 -18.30 0.91
C VAL A 189 19.20 -18.96 -0.04
N LYS A 190 18.72 -19.48 -1.17
CA LYS A 190 19.57 -20.10 -2.20
C LYS A 190 20.55 -19.08 -2.79
N ALA A 191 20.10 -17.85 -3.06
CA ALA A 191 20.96 -16.78 -3.56
C ALA A 191 22.03 -16.38 -2.54
N ASN A 192 21.67 -16.20 -1.26
CA ASN A 192 22.62 -15.89 -0.19
C ASN A 192 23.67 -17.00 -0.01
N LYS A 193 23.24 -18.26 -0.03
CA LYS A 193 24.16 -19.40 0.06
C LYS A 193 25.09 -19.49 -1.16
N ALA A 194 24.59 -19.17 -2.36
CA ALA A 194 25.41 -19.11 -3.56
C ALA A 194 26.47 -17.98 -3.48
N LEU A 195 26.10 -16.84 -2.90
CA LEU A 195 27.02 -15.73 -2.65
C LEU A 195 28.13 -16.13 -1.66
N GLU A 196 27.79 -16.76 -0.54
CA GLU A 196 28.78 -17.27 0.43
C GLU A 196 29.77 -18.26 -0.21
N VAL A 197 29.27 -19.15 -1.08
CA VAL A 197 30.11 -20.10 -1.83
C VAL A 197 31.02 -19.37 -2.82
N ALA A 198 30.52 -18.33 -3.50
CA ALA A 198 31.31 -17.54 -4.43
C ALA A 198 32.41 -16.72 -3.71
N GLU A 199 32.11 -16.15 -2.54
CA GLU A 199 33.08 -15.46 -1.68
C GLU A 199 34.19 -16.42 -1.20
N ALA A 200 33.80 -17.63 -0.77
CA ALA A 200 34.76 -18.67 -0.38
C ALA A 200 35.64 -19.13 -1.56
N ALA A 201 35.07 -19.28 -2.76
CA ALA A 201 35.81 -19.63 -3.96
C ALA A 201 36.81 -18.53 -4.36
N LYS A 202 36.42 -17.25 -4.27
CA LYS A 202 37.33 -16.11 -4.51
C LYS A 202 38.50 -16.12 -3.51
N LYS A 203 38.22 -16.37 -2.22
CA LYS A 203 39.27 -16.47 -1.20
C LYS A 203 40.25 -17.61 -1.51
N ALA A 204 39.74 -18.79 -1.85
CA ALA A 204 40.57 -19.93 -2.22
C ALA A 204 41.41 -19.66 -3.49
N ALA A 205 40.84 -18.97 -4.49
CA ALA A 205 41.56 -18.59 -5.70
C ALA A 205 42.68 -17.57 -5.44
N LEU A 206 42.46 -16.61 -4.55
CA LEU A 206 43.49 -15.66 -4.09
C LEU A 206 44.67 -16.39 -3.41
N GLU A 207 44.36 -17.33 -2.51
CA GLU A 207 45.38 -18.14 -1.82
C GLU A 207 46.15 -19.03 -2.81
N ALA A 208 45.47 -19.64 -3.78
CA ALA A 208 46.09 -20.45 -4.83
C ALA A 208 46.99 -19.61 -5.76
N GLN A 209 46.58 -18.40 -6.12
CA GLN A 209 47.39 -17.48 -6.91
C GLN A 209 48.66 -17.08 -6.15
N ALA A 210 48.54 -16.68 -4.88
CA ALA A 210 49.69 -16.29 -4.06
C ALA A 210 50.71 -17.43 -3.96
N ASN A 211 50.24 -18.66 -3.69
CA ASN A 211 51.10 -19.84 -3.62
C ASN A 211 51.75 -20.17 -4.98
N ALA A 212 51.03 -20.04 -6.08
CA ALA A 212 51.55 -20.34 -7.42
C ALA A 212 52.60 -19.30 -7.87
N GLU A 213 52.40 -18.02 -7.54
CA GLU A 213 53.35 -16.95 -7.80
C GLU A 213 54.64 -17.11 -6.97
N GLU A 214 54.52 -17.52 -5.70
CA GLU A 214 55.67 -17.83 -4.85
C GLU A 214 56.50 -19.01 -5.39
N VAL A 215 55.83 -20.09 -5.81
CA VAL A 215 56.49 -21.26 -6.42
C VAL A 215 57.14 -20.90 -7.76
N ALA A 216 56.49 -20.09 -8.59
CA ALA A 216 57.07 -19.62 -9.85
C ALA A 216 58.29 -18.72 -9.62
N ALA A 217 58.25 -17.83 -8.63
CA ALA A 217 59.39 -16.98 -8.25
C ALA A 217 60.57 -17.81 -7.72
N ALA A 218 60.29 -18.82 -6.89
CA ALA A 218 61.31 -19.74 -6.36
C ALA A 218 61.94 -20.60 -7.48
N ALA A 219 61.14 -21.12 -8.42
CA ALA A 219 61.63 -21.88 -9.57
C ALA A 219 62.54 -21.02 -10.47
N LYS A 220 62.15 -19.76 -10.71
CA LYS A 220 62.95 -18.80 -11.49
C LYS A 220 64.26 -18.42 -10.80
N ALA A 221 64.26 -18.30 -9.47
CA ALA A 221 65.48 -18.04 -8.69
C ALA A 221 66.43 -19.25 -8.72
N ALA A 222 65.92 -20.48 -8.59
CA ALA A 222 66.71 -21.70 -8.67
C ALA A 222 67.34 -21.91 -10.06
N LEU A 223 66.63 -21.54 -11.13
CA LEU A 223 67.16 -21.57 -12.51
C LEU A 223 68.39 -20.66 -12.67
N ALA A 224 68.41 -19.52 -11.98
CA ALA A 224 69.52 -18.56 -12.05
C ALA A 224 70.78 -19.03 -11.31
N GLU A 225 70.69 -20.08 -10.48
CA GLU A 225 71.79 -20.60 -9.65
C GLU A 225 72.43 -21.92 -10.14
N GLU A 226 71.84 -22.66 -11.10
CA GLU A 226 72.33 -24.01 -11.48
C GLU A 226 73.20 -24.09 -12.76
N GLU A 227 74.26 -24.91 -12.72
CA GLU A 227 75.19 -25.18 -13.85
C GLU A 227 74.72 -26.33 -14.78
N HIS A 228 74.48 -26.01 -16.05
CA HIS A 228 74.45 -26.78 -17.34
C HIS A 228 73.84 -28.19 -17.46
N GLN A 229 73.80 -29.06 -16.44
CA GLN A 229 73.21 -30.42 -16.53
C GLN A 229 71.87 -30.58 -15.80
N LYS A 230 71.56 -29.71 -14.84
CA LYS A 230 70.23 -29.66 -14.21
C LYS A 230 69.30 -28.60 -14.82
N GLU A 231 69.84 -27.78 -15.71
CA GLU A 231 69.19 -26.65 -16.36
C GLU A 231 67.94 -27.08 -17.16
N GLU A 232 67.98 -28.20 -17.89
CA GLU A 232 66.83 -28.68 -18.67
C GLU A 232 65.65 -29.14 -17.78
N ALA A 233 65.93 -29.76 -16.63
CA ALA A 233 64.92 -30.14 -15.64
C ALA A 233 64.36 -28.91 -14.91
N ALA A 234 65.22 -27.91 -14.62
CA ALA A 234 64.84 -26.67 -13.98
C ALA A 234 63.98 -25.78 -14.92
N VAL A 235 64.30 -25.70 -16.22
CA VAL A 235 63.48 -25.02 -17.24
C VAL A 235 62.09 -25.65 -17.34
N LYS A 236 62.01 -26.98 -17.30
CA LYS A 236 60.72 -27.69 -17.32
C LYS A 236 59.88 -27.38 -16.08
N ALA A 237 60.52 -27.36 -14.90
CA ALA A 237 59.85 -27.04 -13.65
C ALA A 237 59.36 -25.57 -13.59
N GLU A 238 60.13 -24.62 -14.11
CA GLU A 238 59.72 -23.21 -14.23
C GLU A 238 58.50 -23.06 -15.12
N LYS A 239 58.51 -23.70 -16.31
CA LYS A 239 57.37 -23.65 -17.23
C LYS A 239 56.10 -24.25 -16.62
N GLU A 240 56.22 -25.39 -15.93
CA GLU A 240 55.10 -26.00 -15.21
C GLU A 240 54.58 -25.12 -14.05
N ALA A 241 55.46 -24.37 -13.38
CA ALA A 241 55.06 -23.41 -12.34
C ALA A 241 54.37 -22.17 -12.93
N GLU A 242 54.87 -21.65 -14.07
CA GLU A 242 54.27 -20.52 -14.77
C GLU A 242 52.88 -20.86 -15.34
N ASP A 243 52.71 -22.06 -15.91
CA ASP A 243 51.42 -22.54 -16.39
C ASP A 243 50.40 -22.70 -15.25
N LYS A 244 50.85 -23.16 -14.06
CA LYS A 244 50.02 -23.20 -12.84
C LYS A 244 49.65 -21.80 -12.34
N ALA A 245 50.58 -20.85 -12.38
CA ALA A 245 50.31 -19.46 -11.99
C ALA A 245 49.29 -18.80 -12.92
N LYS A 246 49.40 -19.01 -14.24
CA LYS A 246 48.41 -18.53 -15.22
C LYS A 246 47.03 -19.16 -15.00
N ALA A 247 46.98 -20.48 -14.72
CA ALA A 247 45.72 -21.15 -14.40
C ALA A 247 45.07 -20.60 -13.12
N ALA A 248 45.86 -20.31 -12.08
CA ALA A 248 45.37 -19.72 -10.84
C ALA A 248 44.86 -18.28 -11.04
N GLN A 249 45.56 -17.46 -11.82
CA GLN A 249 45.11 -16.11 -12.21
C GLN A 249 43.79 -16.15 -12.99
N GLN A 250 43.64 -17.08 -13.93
CA GLN A 250 42.40 -17.25 -14.68
C GLN A 250 41.24 -17.68 -13.76
N ALA A 251 41.48 -18.63 -12.85
CA ALA A 251 40.47 -19.06 -11.89
C ALA A 251 40.01 -17.92 -10.96
N LEU A 252 40.92 -17.02 -10.56
CA LEU A 252 40.56 -15.85 -9.78
C LEU A 252 39.73 -14.86 -10.59
N ALA A 253 40.10 -14.59 -11.84
CA ALA A 253 39.35 -13.69 -12.72
C ALA A 253 37.90 -14.17 -12.91
N GLU A 254 37.70 -15.47 -13.16
CA GLU A 254 36.37 -16.07 -13.29
C GLU A 254 35.57 -16.01 -11.98
N ALA A 255 36.22 -16.19 -10.82
CA ALA A 255 35.57 -16.08 -9.52
C ALA A 255 35.14 -14.64 -9.21
N MET A 256 35.98 -13.65 -9.52
CA MET A 256 35.69 -12.23 -9.37
C MET A 256 34.54 -11.78 -10.29
N GLU A 257 34.52 -12.21 -11.55
CA GLU A 257 33.45 -11.88 -12.48
C GLU A 257 32.09 -12.40 -11.98
N LYS A 258 32.04 -13.65 -11.50
CA LYS A 258 30.82 -14.24 -10.93
C LYS A 258 30.35 -13.48 -9.69
N LEU A 259 31.25 -13.09 -8.80
CA LEU A 259 30.90 -12.33 -7.60
C LEU A 259 30.33 -10.94 -7.96
N ASN A 260 31.03 -10.20 -8.81
CA ASN A 260 30.59 -8.87 -9.25
C ASN A 260 29.20 -8.90 -9.89
N LYS A 261 28.90 -9.96 -10.66
CA LYS A 261 27.57 -10.15 -11.25
C LYS A 261 26.50 -10.39 -10.18
N MET A 262 26.76 -11.23 -9.18
CA MET A 262 25.82 -11.51 -8.09
C MET A 262 25.58 -10.27 -7.22
N GLU A 263 26.62 -9.51 -6.91
CA GLU A 263 26.52 -8.24 -6.17
C GLU A 263 25.69 -7.21 -6.95
N ALA A 264 25.94 -7.05 -8.25
CA ALA A 264 25.16 -6.15 -9.10
C ALA A 264 23.67 -6.54 -9.18
N GLU A 265 23.36 -7.84 -9.27
CA GLU A 265 21.96 -8.32 -9.24
C GLU A 265 21.26 -8.02 -7.90
N LYS A 266 21.99 -8.15 -6.79
CA LYS A 266 21.50 -7.83 -5.44
C LYS A 266 21.24 -6.33 -5.26
N ASP A 267 22.18 -5.48 -5.68
CA ASP A 267 22.03 -4.02 -5.61
C ASP A 267 20.86 -3.52 -6.47
N LEU A 268 20.70 -4.09 -7.66
CA LEU A 268 19.55 -3.80 -8.52
C LEU A 268 18.22 -4.22 -7.87
N ALA A 269 18.18 -5.40 -7.25
CA ALA A 269 16.99 -5.87 -6.53
C ALA A 269 16.65 -4.98 -5.32
N GLU A 270 17.66 -4.55 -4.56
CA GLU A 270 17.46 -3.64 -3.44
C GLU A 270 16.96 -2.26 -3.91
N LYS A 271 17.51 -1.74 -5.01
CA LYS A 271 17.06 -0.49 -5.61
C LYS A 271 15.60 -0.57 -6.06
N LYS A 272 15.21 -1.65 -6.77
CA LYS A 272 13.81 -1.89 -7.18
C LYS A 272 12.88 -1.96 -5.98
N ARG A 273 13.28 -2.66 -4.91
CA ARG A 273 12.48 -2.75 -3.67
C ARG A 273 12.26 -1.38 -3.02
N LYS A 274 13.33 -0.56 -2.94
CA LYS A 274 13.24 0.81 -2.42
C LYS A 274 12.32 1.69 -3.27
N GLU A 275 12.43 1.60 -4.60
CA GLU A 275 11.56 2.33 -5.53
C GLU A 275 10.09 1.92 -5.40
N GLU A 276 9.79 0.62 -5.29
CA GLU A 276 8.43 0.12 -5.09
C GLU A 276 7.85 0.53 -3.74
N GLU A 277 8.65 0.48 -2.67
CA GLU A 277 8.24 0.95 -1.35
C GLU A 277 7.93 2.46 -1.37
N GLN A 278 8.78 3.26 -2.02
CA GLN A 278 8.54 4.69 -2.18
C GLN A 278 7.25 4.95 -2.98
N LYS A 279 7.03 4.23 -4.10
CA LYS A 279 5.77 4.33 -4.87
C LYS A 279 4.56 3.96 -4.03
N ARG A 280 4.64 2.92 -3.20
CA ARG A 280 3.54 2.51 -2.31
C ARG A 280 3.24 3.59 -1.27
N ARG A 281 4.26 4.18 -0.64
CA ARG A 281 4.10 5.29 0.33
C ARG A 281 3.48 6.52 -0.31
N VAL A 282 3.91 6.91 -1.51
CA VAL A 282 3.32 8.02 -2.26
C VAL A 282 1.86 7.73 -2.59
N ALA A 283 1.54 6.53 -3.06
CA ALA A 283 0.16 6.13 -3.36
C ALA A 283 -0.75 6.14 -2.11
N GLU A 284 -0.24 5.68 -0.96
CA GLU A 284 -0.97 5.70 0.31
C GLU A 284 -1.26 7.13 0.80
N ARG A 285 -0.28 8.03 0.70
CA ARG A 285 -0.43 9.45 1.03
C ARG A 285 -1.44 10.14 0.10
N GLN A 286 -1.35 9.89 -1.20
CA GLN A 286 -2.30 10.40 -2.19
C GLN A 286 -3.72 9.91 -1.90
N ALA A 287 -3.89 8.62 -1.58
CA ALA A 287 -5.20 8.05 -1.22
C ALA A 287 -5.75 8.64 0.09
N ALA A 288 -4.91 8.92 1.08
CA ALA A 288 -5.31 9.59 2.32
C ALA A 288 -5.82 11.02 2.06
N LEU A 289 -5.15 11.76 1.16
CA LEU A 289 -5.58 13.08 0.74
C LEU A 289 -6.91 13.05 -0.01
N GLU A 290 -7.05 12.17 -1.00
CA GLU A 290 -8.28 11.99 -1.78
C GLU A 290 -9.46 11.54 -0.88
N ALA A 291 -9.19 10.76 0.17
CA ALA A 291 -10.19 10.41 1.16
C ALA A 291 -10.68 11.63 1.98
N GLN A 292 -9.79 12.57 2.32
CA GLN A 292 -10.17 13.82 2.99
C GLN A 292 -10.92 14.77 2.06
N GLU A 293 -10.46 14.89 0.80
CA GLU A 293 -11.18 15.63 -0.25
C GLU A 293 -12.62 15.12 -0.42
N ARG A 294 -12.79 13.80 -0.49
CA ARG A 294 -14.11 13.18 -0.64
C ARG A 294 -15.02 13.51 0.53
N LYS A 295 -14.50 13.46 1.76
CA LYS A 295 -15.24 13.88 2.95
C LYS A 295 -15.63 15.36 2.88
N GLY A 296 -14.73 16.22 2.42
CA GLY A 296 -15.01 17.64 2.17
C GLY A 296 -16.14 17.83 1.16
N LYS A 297 -16.07 17.18 -0.01
CA LYS A 297 -17.12 17.22 -1.06
C LYS A 297 -18.47 16.70 -0.55
N GLU A 298 -18.48 15.62 0.23
CA GLU A 298 -19.71 15.07 0.83
C GLU A 298 -20.33 16.02 1.87
N LEU A 299 -19.51 16.71 2.66
CA LEU A 299 -19.94 17.76 3.59
C LEU A 299 -20.50 18.97 2.83
N GLU A 300 -19.79 19.47 1.81
CA GLU A 300 -20.26 20.57 0.97
C GLU A 300 -21.62 20.25 0.34
N ALA A 301 -21.78 19.07 -0.26
CA ALA A 301 -23.05 18.64 -0.84
C ALA A 301 -24.18 18.56 0.21
N ARG A 302 -23.86 18.11 1.42
CA ARG A 302 -24.81 18.04 2.53
C ARG A 302 -25.23 19.44 3.00
N PHE A 303 -24.30 20.37 3.16
CA PHE A 303 -24.60 21.73 3.60
C PHE A 303 -25.29 22.55 2.52
N ARG A 304 -24.97 22.35 1.23
CA ARG A 304 -25.73 22.93 0.11
C ARG A 304 -27.18 22.49 0.11
N LYS A 305 -27.46 21.22 0.45
CA LYS A 305 -28.84 20.74 0.59
C LYS A 305 -29.55 21.42 1.75
N ILE A 306 -28.86 21.62 2.88
CA ILE A 306 -29.41 22.34 4.03
C ILE A 306 -29.65 23.81 3.68
N PHE A 307 -28.74 24.47 2.98
CA PHE A 307 -28.90 25.85 2.50
C PHE A 307 -30.21 26.00 1.72
N LYS A 308 -30.46 25.13 0.73
CA LYS A 308 -31.71 25.10 -0.05
C LYS A 308 -32.97 24.82 0.76
N GLU A 309 -32.85 24.20 1.92
CA GLU A 309 -34.00 24.01 2.84
C GLU A 309 -34.27 25.25 3.71
N ILE A 310 -33.26 26.09 3.94
CA ILE A 310 -33.35 27.32 4.74
C ILE A 310 -33.76 28.51 3.86
N ASP A 311 -33.20 28.60 2.67
CA ASP A 311 -33.51 29.60 1.64
C ASP A 311 -34.91 29.32 1.05
N TYR A 312 -35.93 29.81 1.76
CA TYR A 312 -37.33 29.59 1.41
C TYR A 312 -37.80 30.49 0.27
N ASN A 313 -37.25 31.69 0.15
CA ASN A 313 -37.61 32.66 -0.89
C ASN A 313 -36.81 32.44 -2.19
N CYS A 314 -35.81 31.54 -2.17
CA CYS A 314 -34.91 31.20 -3.28
C CYS A 314 -34.17 32.43 -3.83
N ASP A 315 -33.88 33.41 -2.98
CA ASP A 315 -33.15 34.61 -3.38
C ASP A 315 -31.63 34.37 -3.44
N GLY A 316 -31.15 33.19 -3.00
CA GLY A 316 -29.75 32.81 -3.00
C GLY A 316 -28.97 33.33 -1.79
N PHE A 317 -29.64 33.96 -0.83
CA PHE A 317 -29.06 34.51 0.39
C PHE A 317 -29.85 34.07 1.62
N LEU A 318 -29.15 33.85 2.73
CA LEU A 318 -29.81 33.58 4.01
C LEU A 318 -29.96 34.87 4.79
N SER A 319 -31.18 35.38 4.85
CA SER A 319 -31.50 36.53 5.68
C SER A 319 -31.64 36.15 7.16
N HIS A 320 -31.46 37.15 8.02
CA HIS A 320 -31.74 37.06 9.46
C HIS A 320 -33.15 36.50 9.77
N THR A 321 -34.14 36.70 8.90
CA THR A 321 -35.51 36.23 9.14
C THR A 321 -35.65 34.73 8.84
N GLU A 322 -34.97 34.23 7.80
CA GLU A 322 -34.97 32.80 7.42
C GLU A 322 -34.16 31.96 8.39
N LEU A 323 -32.97 32.41 8.77
CA LEU A 323 -32.16 31.74 9.79
C LEU A 323 -32.88 31.66 11.14
N LYS A 324 -33.53 32.76 11.56
CA LYS A 324 -34.31 32.80 12.81
C LYS A 324 -35.53 31.88 12.75
N LYS A 325 -36.25 31.84 11.61
CA LYS A 325 -37.38 30.92 11.42
C LYS A 325 -36.93 29.47 11.39
N TYR A 326 -35.82 29.15 10.74
CA TYR A 326 -35.29 27.80 10.66
C TYR A 326 -34.84 27.27 12.03
N VAL A 327 -34.08 28.08 12.78
CA VAL A 327 -33.61 27.78 14.13
C VAL A 327 -34.76 27.70 15.16
N ALA A 328 -35.90 28.33 14.88
CA ALA A 328 -37.11 28.27 15.72
C ALA A 328 -38.10 27.16 15.31
N SER A 329 -38.12 26.73 14.05
CA SER A 329 -39.12 25.80 13.49
C SER A 329 -38.66 24.34 13.42
N LYS A 330 -37.36 24.08 13.27
CA LYS A 330 -36.81 22.72 13.34
C LYS A 330 -36.19 22.48 14.71
N ASP A 331 -36.64 21.40 15.33
CA ASP A 331 -36.31 20.80 16.62
C ASP A 331 -34.88 21.03 17.13
N ALA A 332 -34.69 20.93 18.46
CA ALA A 332 -33.39 21.01 19.13
C ALA A 332 -32.27 20.16 18.48
N ALA A 333 -32.63 19.11 17.75
CA ALA A 333 -31.73 18.26 16.96
C ALA A 333 -31.12 18.93 15.70
N ALA A 334 -31.78 19.89 15.05
CA ALA A 334 -31.23 20.64 13.92
C ALA A 334 -30.21 21.69 14.40
N ARG A 335 -30.49 22.33 15.55
CA ARG A 335 -29.53 23.16 16.30
C ARG A 335 -28.29 22.36 16.71
N LEU A 336 -28.49 21.14 17.20
CA LEU A 336 -27.40 20.22 17.54
C LEU A 336 -26.61 19.74 16.31
N LYS A 337 -27.28 19.58 15.15
CA LYS A 337 -26.66 19.16 13.87
C LYS A 337 -25.82 20.24 13.21
N LEU A 338 -26.15 21.51 13.43
CA LEU A 338 -25.41 22.64 12.88
C LEU A 338 -24.46 23.27 13.91
N GLY A 339 -24.60 22.96 15.20
CA GLY A 339 -23.76 23.53 16.27
C GLY A 339 -24.01 25.02 16.52
N ILE A 340 -25.00 25.63 15.86
CA ILE A 340 -25.29 27.06 15.95
C ILE A 340 -26.02 27.32 17.28
N GLY A 341 -25.29 27.81 18.28
CA GLY A 341 -25.88 28.25 19.55
C GLY A 341 -26.80 29.46 19.37
N ARG A 342 -26.26 30.54 18.79
CA ARG A 342 -26.97 31.77 18.43
C ARG A 342 -26.74 32.09 16.96
N TRP A 343 -27.82 32.30 16.22
CA TRP A 343 -27.76 32.65 14.80
C TRP A 343 -27.09 34.02 14.56
N GLN A 344 -27.04 34.91 15.57
CA GLN A 344 -26.29 36.17 15.53
C GLN A 344 -24.78 35.95 15.49
N ASP A 345 -24.29 35.01 16.30
CA ASP A 345 -22.87 34.69 16.38
C ASP A 345 -22.45 33.95 15.10
N PHE A 346 -23.33 33.08 14.58
CA PHE A 346 -23.15 32.46 13.27
C PHE A 346 -23.09 33.49 12.12
N LEU A 347 -23.99 34.47 12.08
CA LEU A 347 -23.93 35.52 11.05
C LEU A 347 -22.64 36.30 11.16
N ALA A 348 -22.23 36.72 12.36
CA ALA A 348 -20.97 37.45 12.54
C ALA A 348 -19.71 36.64 12.15
N GLU A 349 -19.78 35.31 12.16
CA GLU A 349 -18.67 34.42 11.80
C GLU A 349 -18.74 33.87 10.37
N ALA A 350 -19.90 33.95 9.70
CA ALA A 350 -20.12 33.41 8.36
C ALA A 350 -20.27 34.52 7.30
N ASP A 351 -20.75 35.70 7.67
CA ASP A 351 -20.86 36.90 6.83
C ASP A 351 -19.46 37.53 6.69
N THR A 352 -18.80 37.23 5.58
CA THR A 352 -17.40 37.61 5.35
C THR A 352 -17.26 38.91 4.58
N ASP A 353 -18.23 39.21 3.71
CA ASP A 353 -18.26 40.43 2.92
C ASP A 353 -18.94 41.60 3.65
N GLY A 354 -19.60 41.31 4.78
CA GLY A 354 -20.23 42.30 5.66
C GLY A 354 -21.52 42.86 5.09
N ASP A 355 -22.16 42.16 4.16
CA ASP A 355 -23.40 42.59 3.51
C ASP A 355 -24.65 42.35 4.39
N GLY A 356 -24.48 41.70 5.54
CA GLY A 356 -25.55 41.41 6.51
C GLY A 356 -26.40 40.19 6.13
N LYS A 357 -26.00 39.43 5.11
CA LYS A 357 -26.59 38.18 4.63
C LYS A 357 -25.49 37.12 4.54
N VAL A 358 -25.87 35.87 4.27
CA VAL A 358 -24.90 34.78 4.07
C VAL A 358 -25.26 34.08 2.77
N ASN A 359 -24.36 34.09 1.80
CA ASN A 359 -24.58 33.41 0.52
C ASN A 359 -24.28 31.89 0.59
N GLU A 360 -24.59 31.12 -0.47
CA GLU A 360 -24.39 29.66 -0.48
C GLU A 360 -22.93 29.27 -0.21
N GLU A 361 -21.98 30.04 -0.76
CA GLU A 361 -20.55 29.72 -0.65
C GLU A 361 -20.00 30.00 0.75
N GLU A 362 -20.39 31.12 1.35
CA GLU A 362 -20.08 31.48 2.74
C GLU A 362 -20.65 30.48 3.73
N PHE A 363 -21.91 30.10 3.55
CA PHE A 363 -22.59 29.10 4.38
C PHE A 363 -21.87 27.75 4.29
N VAL A 364 -21.61 27.28 3.08
CA VAL A 364 -20.96 25.98 2.86
C VAL A 364 -19.52 26.01 3.36
N SER A 365 -18.78 27.09 3.14
CA SER A 365 -17.39 27.25 3.57
C SER A 365 -17.28 27.24 5.10
N HIS A 366 -18.13 28.01 5.79
CA HIS A 366 -18.15 28.07 7.26
C HIS A 366 -18.40 26.69 7.87
N PHE A 367 -19.44 25.96 7.43
CA PHE A 367 -19.74 24.65 8.01
C PHE A 367 -18.75 23.55 7.61
N THR A 368 -18.21 23.61 6.40
CA THR A 368 -17.20 22.65 5.94
C THR A 368 -15.91 22.81 6.77
N ARG A 369 -15.49 24.05 7.05
CA ARG A 369 -14.34 24.34 7.92
C ARG A 369 -14.55 23.91 9.37
N THR A 370 -15.73 24.13 9.94
CA THR A 370 -16.04 23.79 11.34
C THR A 370 -16.21 22.28 11.55
N ASN A 371 -16.58 21.53 10.51
CA ASN A 371 -16.79 20.07 10.59
C ASN A 371 -15.61 19.23 10.07
N LEU A 372 -14.62 19.85 9.42
CA LEU A 372 -13.35 19.21 9.08
C LEU A 372 -12.36 19.38 10.24
N ASP A 373 -11.65 18.31 10.58
CA ASP A 373 -10.56 18.36 11.56
C ASP A 373 -9.37 19.11 10.93
N PRO A 374 -9.06 20.35 11.36
CA PRO A 374 -8.06 21.18 10.69
C PRO A 374 -6.70 20.51 10.69
N VAL A 375 -6.31 19.92 11.82
CA VAL A 375 -5.01 19.26 12.01
C VAL A 375 -4.87 18.05 11.08
N LYS A 376 -5.94 17.26 10.90
CA LYS A 376 -5.89 16.10 9.99
C LYS A 376 -5.95 16.47 8.51
N CYS A 377 -6.72 17.49 8.14
CA CYS A 377 -6.79 17.96 6.75
C CYS A 377 -5.49 18.61 6.31
N TYR A 378 -4.95 19.51 7.14
CA TYR A 378 -3.68 20.18 6.87
C TYR A 378 -2.50 19.24 6.99
N GLY A 379 -2.52 18.28 7.93
CA GLY A 379 -1.51 17.23 8.02
C GLY A 379 -1.50 16.30 6.80
N ALA A 380 -2.67 15.88 6.30
CA ALA A 380 -2.75 15.04 5.10
C ALA A 380 -2.30 15.79 3.83
N LEU A 381 -2.58 17.08 3.76
CA LEU A 381 -2.09 17.93 2.68
C LEU A 381 -0.58 18.12 2.76
N PHE A 382 -0.04 18.38 3.96
CA PHE A 382 1.40 18.47 4.19
C PHE A 382 2.11 17.19 3.73
N ASP A 383 1.62 16.03 4.16
CA ASP A 383 2.20 14.73 3.81
C ASP A 383 2.14 14.43 2.30
N ALA A 384 1.17 15.00 1.59
CA ALA A 384 1.03 14.84 0.15
C ALA A 384 1.94 15.79 -0.65
N ILE A 385 2.27 16.95 -0.08
CA ILE A 385 3.20 17.90 -0.69
C ILE A 385 4.65 17.48 -0.38
N ASP A 386 4.95 17.00 0.82
CA ASP A 386 6.25 16.45 1.25
C ASP A 386 6.51 15.09 0.58
N CYS A 387 6.83 15.12 -0.72
CA CYS A 387 7.01 13.92 -1.53
C CYS A 387 8.34 13.20 -1.23
N TYR A 388 9.34 13.91 -0.70
CA TYR A 388 10.60 13.30 -0.27
C TYR A 388 10.53 12.75 1.17
N GLY A 389 9.50 13.09 1.94
CA GLY A 389 9.25 12.57 3.28
C GLY A 389 10.28 13.01 4.31
N ASN A 390 10.89 14.18 4.09
CA ASN A 390 11.91 14.76 4.97
C ASN A 390 11.28 15.58 6.11
N GLY A 391 9.96 15.78 6.10
CA GLY A 391 9.23 16.56 7.12
C GLY A 391 9.27 18.07 6.89
N PHE A 392 9.75 18.53 5.73
CA PHE A 392 9.84 19.94 5.35
C PHE A 392 9.36 20.11 3.91
N ILE A 393 8.47 21.06 3.65
CA ILE A 393 8.09 21.39 2.28
C ILE A 393 9.10 22.36 1.70
N THR A 394 9.78 21.95 0.63
CA THR A 394 10.69 22.79 -0.14
C THR A 394 10.03 23.37 -1.39
N VAL A 395 10.66 24.40 -1.97
CA VAL A 395 10.20 25.06 -3.22
C VAL A 395 10.06 24.07 -4.38
N GLY A 396 10.93 23.06 -4.43
CA GLY A 396 10.90 22.03 -5.47
C GLY A 396 9.69 21.12 -5.34
N GLU A 397 9.42 20.63 -4.12
CA GLU A 397 8.27 19.77 -3.81
C GLU A 397 6.95 20.48 -4.06
N PHE A 398 6.87 21.75 -3.69
CA PHE A 398 5.66 22.55 -3.90
C PHE A 398 5.37 22.82 -5.39
N ASN A 399 6.40 23.08 -6.21
CA ASN A 399 6.22 23.32 -7.65
C ASN A 399 5.87 22.05 -8.44
N GLU A 400 6.37 20.89 -8.01
CA GLU A 400 6.06 19.60 -8.64
C GLU A 400 4.64 19.11 -8.26
N TYR A 401 4.10 19.61 -7.15
CA TYR A 401 2.75 19.31 -6.71
C TYR A 401 1.70 19.85 -7.70
N GLN A 402 0.85 18.97 -8.21
CA GLN A 402 -0.20 19.29 -9.18
C GLN A 402 -1.41 19.95 -8.49
N TRP A 403 -1.26 21.23 -8.14
CA TRP A 403 -2.24 22.08 -7.43
C TRP A 403 -3.69 21.99 -7.93
N TYR A 404 -3.89 21.82 -9.23
CA TYR A 404 -5.20 21.74 -9.86
C TYR A 404 -5.98 20.45 -9.56
N LYS A 405 -5.33 19.43 -9.00
CA LYS A 405 -6.00 18.16 -8.67
C LYS A 405 -6.97 18.26 -7.50
N ASN A 406 -6.74 19.20 -6.58
CA ASN A 406 -7.43 19.28 -5.29
C ASN A 406 -7.97 20.70 -4.98
N PRO A 407 -8.78 21.31 -5.87
CA PRO A 407 -9.14 22.74 -5.80
C PRO A 407 -9.91 23.11 -4.52
N ASN A 408 -10.67 22.18 -3.95
CA ASN A 408 -11.48 22.45 -2.75
C ASN A 408 -10.63 22.58 -1.49
N LEU A 409 -9.55 21.79 -1.37
CA LEU A 409 -8.65 21.86 -0.22
C LEU A 409 -7.81 23.15 -0.23
N PHE A 410 -7.41 23.62 -1.40
CA PHE A 410 -6.68 24.89 -1.56
C PHE A 410 -7.60 26.11 -1.43
N ARG A 411 -8.85 26.02 -1.89
CA ARG A 411 -9.87 27.05 -1.61
C ARG A 411 -10.06 27.26 -0.11
N LEU A 412 -9.99 26.18 0.67
CA LEU A 412 -10.06 26.23 2.14
C LEU A 412 -8.81 26.86 2.80
N LEU A 413 -7.67 26.86 2.12
CA LEU A 413 -6.43 27.46 2.60
C LEU A 413 -6.27 28.94 2.21
N GLY A 414 -7.00 29.42 1.20
CA GLY A 414 -6.96 30.82 0.76
C GLY A 414 -5.62 31.25 0.15
N VAL A 415 -4.79 30.31 -0.32
CA VAL A 415 -3.47 30.62 -0.87
C VAL A 415 -3.48 30.62 -2.40
N SER A 416 -2.98 31.69 -2.99
CA SER A 416 -2.93 31.89 -4.44
C SER A 416 -1.52 31.78 -5.04
N ASN A 417 -0.44 31.92 -4.24
CA ASN A 417 0.93 31.69 -4.72
C ASN A 417 1.91 31.21 -3.62
N TRP A 418 2.98 30.52 -4.02
CA TRP A 418 4.04 29.98 -3.14
C TRP A 418 4.84 31.05 -2.38
N THR A 419 5.17 32.17 -3.02
CA THR A 419 5.93 33.26 -2.41
C THR A 419 5.17 33.93 -1.27
N GLN A 420 3.85 34.05 -1.41
CA GLN A 420 2.94 34.49 -0.35
C GLN A 420 2.76 33.39 0.70
N PHE A 421 2.66 32.13 0.27
CA PHE A 421 2.55 30.99 1.17
C PHE A 421 3.71 30.90 2.15
N VAL A 422 4.96 30.86 1.64
CA VAL A 422 6.17 30.80 2.46
C VAL A 422 6.27 32.05 3.32
N GLY A 423 6.11 33.25 2.74
CA GLY A 423 6.22 34.49 3.51
C GLY A 423 5.21 34.67 4.64
N THR A 424 4.15 33.85 4.70
CA THR A 424 3.15 33.88 5.78
C THR A 424 3.30 32.71 6.77
N VAL A 425 3.75 31.54 6.29
CA VAL A 425 3.80 30.29 7.06
C VAL A 425 5.20 30.02 7.65
N ASP A 426 6.26 30.44 6.96
CA ASP A 426 7.65 30.31 7.40
C ASP A 426 7.93 31.34 8.50
N VAL A 427 7.86 30.90 9.76
CA VAL A 427 7.97 31.77 10.93
C VAL A 427 9.42 32.02 11.30
N ASP A 428 10.28 31.02 11.09
CA ASP A 428 11.71 31.11 11.41
C ASP A 428 12.57 31.67 10.26
N GLY A 429 12.01 31.75 9.05
CA GLY A 429 12.63 32.36 7.88
C GLY A 429 13.71 31.49 7.24
N ASP A 430 13.69 30.18 7.48
CA ASP A 430 14.70 29.25 6.94
C ASP A 430 14.48 28.90 5.46
N GLY A 431 13.35 29.34 4.88
CA GLY A 431 12.99 29.13 3.49
C GLY A 431 12.38 27.76 3.20
N THR A 432 12.10 26.97 4.23
CA THR A 432 11.35 25.72 4.21
C THR A 432 10.15 25.82 5.14
N ILE A 433 9.14 24.95 4.93
CA ILE A 433 7.97 24.94 5.81
C ILE A 433 7.95 23.63 6.58
N SER A 434 8.13 23.69 7.90
CA SER A 434 7.99 22.52 8.76
C SER A 434 6.52 22.15 8.99
N ARG A 435 6.29 20.89 9.38
CA ARG A 435 4.94 20.39 9.67
C ARG A 435 4.24 21.18 10.79
N ASP A 436 5.00 21.57 11.79
CA ASP A 436 4.47 22.28 12.95
C ASP A 436 4.13 23.73 12.60
N GLU A 437 4.95 24.40 11.78
CA GLU A 437 4.63 25.74 11.25
C GLU A 437 3.39 25.72 10.36
N PHE A 438 3.31 24.73 9.46
CA PHE A 438 2.16 24.55 8.59
C PHE A 438 0.87 24.37 9.40
N ILE A 439 0.86 23.45 10.36
CA ILE A 439 -0.34 23.17 11.15
C ILE A 439 -0.64 24.35 12.10
N ALA A 440 0.36 24.95 12.73
CA ALA A 440 0.17 26.06 13.65
C ALA A 440 -0.41 27.29 12.94
N HIS A 441 0.13 27.65 11.77
CA HIS A 441 -0.38 28.75 10.97
C HIS A 441 -1.86 28.55 10.62
N TYR A 442 -2.22 27.39 10.06
CA TYR A 442 -3.61 27.16 9.61
C TYR A 442 -4.59 26.85 10.75
N THR A 443 -4.12 26.31 11.88
CA THR A 443 -4.96 26.16 13.08
C THR A 443 -5.21 27.51 13.76
N SER A 444 -4.20 28.39 13.79
CA SER A 444 -4.33 29.78 14.26
C SER A 444 -5.23 30.61 13.35
N MET A 445 -5.11 30.43 12.03
CA MET A 445 -5.94 31.10 11.02
C MET A 445 -7.42 30.64 11.10
N ALA A 446 -7.67 29.35 11.30
CA ALA A 446 -9.03 28.82 11.53
C ALA A 446 -9.66 29.36 12.83
N ASN A 447 -8.87 29.66 13.85
CA ASN A 447 -9.35 30.21 15.12
C ASN A 447 -9.52 31.74 15.11
N SER A 448 -8.88 32.46 14.18
CA SER A 448 -8.93 33.92 14.11
C SER A 448 -10.06 34.48 13.22
N GLY A 449 -10.85 33.61 12.56
CA GLY A 449 -12.05 33.99 11.82
C GLY A 449 -11.81 34.89 10.60
N LYS A 450 -10.55 35.10 10.18
CA LYS A 450 -10.18 36.00 9.09
C LYS A 450 -10.04 35.21 7.78
N ILE A 451 -10.95 35.44 6.84
CA ILE A 451 -10.86 34.92 5.47
C ILE A 451 -10.26 36.00 4.57
N LEU A 452 -9.36 35.61 3.67
CA LEU A 452 -8.92 36.47 2.58
C LEU A 452 -10.02 36.48 1.50
N ALA A 453 -10.62 37.66 1.28
CA ALA A 453 -11.59 37.86 0.22
C ALA A 453 -10.96 37.53 -1.14
N PHE A 454 -11.66 36.71 -1.93
CA PHE A 454 -11.33 36.48 -3.33
C PHE A 454 -11.79 37.72 -4.12
N SER A 455 -10.89 38.65 -4.41
CA SER A 455 -11.21 39.74 -5.33
C SER A 455 -11.30 39.16 -6.74
N ASP A 456 -12.49 39.16 -7.30
CA ASP A 456 -12.83 38.65 -8.64
C ASP A 456 -12.30 39.55 -9.79
N GLU A 457 -11.11 40.14 -9.63
CA GLU A 457 -10.40 40.88 -10.68
C GLU A 457 -9.24 40.04 -11.24
N ALA A 458 -9.60 38.95 -11.90
CA ALA A 458 -8.70 38.28 -12.83
C ALA A 458 -9.47 37.75 -14.05
N THR A 459 -10.10 38.66 -14.80
CA THR A 459 -10.28 38.45 -16.24
C THR A 459 -8.91 38.49 -16.92
N GLY A 460 -8.12 37.43 -16.73
CA GLY A 460 -6.80 37.25 -17.29
C GLY A 460 -6.61 35.80 -17.68
N GLU A 461 -6.71 35.52 -18.97
CA GLU A 461 -6.52 34.23 -19.60
C GLU A 461 -5.30 33.45 -19.02
N PRO A 462 -5.43 32.15 -18.70
CA PRO A 462 -4.34 31.41 -18.05
C PRO A 462 -3.13 31.28 -18.98
N ALA A 463 -1.94 31.58 -18.42
CA ALA A 463 -0.64 31.59 -19.10
C ALA A 463 -0.20 30.26 -19.75
N ALA A 464 -0.98 29.17 -19.60
CA ALA A 464 -0.74 27.88 -20.23
C ALA A 464 -1.03 27.86 -21.75
N LYS A 465 -1.64 28.91 -22.33
CA LYS A 465 -1.87 29.02 -23.78
C LYS A 465 -0.75 29.69 -24.58
N ARG A 466 0.32 30.19 -23.95
CA ARG A 466 1.46 30.82 -24.66
C ARG A 466 2.59 29.88 -25.05
N ALA A 467 2.51 28.57 -24.74
CA ALA A 467 3.55 27.60 -25.09
C ALA A 467 3.21 26.70 -26.31
N ARG A 468 2.21 27.09 -27.11
CA ARG A 468 1.95 26.50 -28.44
C ARG A 468 1.58 27.61 -29.43
N MET A 469 2.58 28.36 -29.85
CA MET A 469 2.70 28.94 -31.19
C MET A 469 4.18 29.00 -31.56
#